data_AF-A0AAW2VBE1-F1
#
_entry.id   AF-A0AAW2VBE1-F1
#
_cell.length_a   1.000
_cell.length_b   1.000
_cell.length_c   1.000
_cell.angle_alpha   90.00
_cell.angle_beta   90.00
_cell.angle_gamma   90.00
#
_symmetry.space_group_name_H-M   'P 1'
#
loop_
_entity.id
_entity.type
_entity.pdbx_description
1 polymer ?
#
loop_
_entity_poly.entity_id
_entity_poly.type
_entity_poly.pdbx_seq_one_letter_code
_entity_poly.pdbx_strand_id
1 'polypeptide(L)'
;MQIPVIDLAPYLEFSRELPSRDGEEFDSNLKNLCSEVSRTLRETGALLVKDPRCTAEDNDRFLDMMEKYFEMPDDFKRRQERPHLHYQVGVTPEGVEVPRSLVDAEMQEKLRSMPKEFQPSTPSGPDPKWRYMWRVGPRPSDTRFKELNSEPVIPEGFPEWQETMDSWGYKMISAIEIEWLTAGECIAGMHEVVVTDRTIDAIKLASEQNRSLWRVSSTLFAHIASDAVLKPLSHFADSPLASKYPAMCAGEFVEQELAVINLKGNKGEA
;
A
#
# COMPACT_ATOMS: atom_id res chain seq x y z
N MET A 1 -12.67 13.33 12.26
CA MET A 1 -11.36 13.07 12.91
C MET A 1 -10.29 13.77 12.10
N GLN A 2 -9.36 14.48 12.74
CA GLN A 2 -8.28 15.19 12.05
C GLN A 2 -6.98 14.41 12.25
N ILE A 3 -6.37 13.94 11.16
CA ILE A 3 -5.07 13.25 11.20
C ILE A 3 -3.97 14.33 11.09
N PRO A 4 -3.04 14.43 12.05
CA PRO A 4 -1.96 15.42 11.99
C PRO A 4 -0.96 15.09 10.88
N VAL A 5 -0.33 16.14 10.33
CA VAL A 5 0.81 16.00 9.42
C VAL A 5 2.08 15.82 10.26
N ILE A 6 2.72 14.65 10.15
CA ILE A 6 3.99 14.36 10.80
C ILE A 6 5.14 14.75 9.87
N ASP A 7 5.95 15.73 10.28
CA ASP A 7 7.16 16.14 9.55
C ASP A 7 8.31 15.17 9.85
N LEU A 8 8.91 14.57 8.83
CA LEU A 8 10.03 13.64 8.97
C LEU A 8 11.38 14.33 9.17
N ALA A 9 11.51 15.64 8.91
CA ALA A 9 12.80 16.33 8.99
C ALA A 9 13.54 16.10 10.33
N PRO A 10 12.90 16.20 11.51
CA PRO A 10 13.58 15.98 12.79
C PRO A 10 14.10 14.55 12.97
N TYR A 11 13.37 13.56 12.44
CA TYR A 11 13.79 12.15 12.48
C TYR A 11 15.02 11.91 11.61
N LEU A 12 15.06 12.54 10.43
CA LEU A 12 16.16 12.42 9.49
C LEU A 12 17.43 13.11 10.00
N GLU A 13 17.29 14.27 10.62
CA GLU A 13 18.38 14.97 11.30
C GLU A 13 18.96 14.11 12.41
N PHE A 14 18.11 13.60 13.31
CA PHE A 14 18.55 12.71 14.38
C PHE A 14 19.22 11.44 13.85
N SER A 15 18.67 10.82 12.81
CA SER A 15 19.22 9.59 12.23
C SER A 15 20.63 9.76 11.65
N ARG A 16 20.99 10.97 11.20
CA ARG A 16 22.35 11.26 10.70
C ARG A 16 23.37 11.39 11.82
N GLU A 17 22.92 11.76 13.02
CA GLU A 17 23.75 12.00 14.21
C GLU A 17 23.90 10.76 15.10
N LEU A 18 23.09 9.71 14.88
CA LEU A 18 23.13 8.43 15.60
C LEU A 18 24.53 7.83 15.81
N PRO A 19 25.45 7.81 14.82
CA PRO A 19 26.78 7.24 14.99
C PRO A 19 27.65 7.97 16.04
N SER A 20 27.25 9.17 16.45
CA SER A 20 28.02 10.07 17.31
C SER A 20 27.44 10.18 18.73
N ARG A 21 26.33 9.49 19.05
CA ARG A 21 25.47 9.73 20.22
C ARG A 21 25.23 8.51 21.11
N ASP A 22 26.22 7.62 21.26
CA ASP A 22 26.10 6.51 22.21
C ASP A 22 25.91 7.03 23.64
N GLY A 23 24.70 6.84 24.18
CA GLY A 23 24.34 7.19 25.57
C GLY A 23 23.71 8.56 25.80
N GLU A 24 23.44 9.36 24.75
CA GLU A 24 22.71 10.62 24.91
C GLU A 24 21.19 10.39 25.03
N GLU A 25 20.54 11.16 25.92
CA GLU A 25 19.09 11.10 26.09
C GLU A 25 18.38 11.58 24.82
N PHE A 26 17.34 10.86 24.36
CA PHE A 26 16.55 11.32 23.22
C PHE A 26 16.02 12.74 23.48
N ASP A 27 16.18 13.61 22.48
CA ASP A 27 15.62 14.96 22.53
C ASP A 27 14.13 14.90 22.87
N SER A 28 13.72 15.72 23.84
CA SER A 28 12.34 15.86 24.28
C SER A 28 11.36 16.10 23.12
N ASN A 29 11.80 16.84 22.10
CA ASN A 29 10.99 17.09 20.91
C ASN A 29 10.77 15.81 20.10
N LEU A 30 11.82 15.01 19.87
CA LEU A 30 11.72 13.74 19.16
C LEU A 30 10.88 12.72 19.94
N LYS A 31 11.02 12.65 21.27
CA LYS A 31 10.15 11.82 22.13
C LYS A 31 8.67 12.19 21.96
N ASN A 32 8.35 13.49 21.91
CA ASN A 32 6.99 13.97 21.69
C ASN A 32 6.47 13.61 20.29
N LEU A 33 7.30 13.76 19.25
CA LEU A 33 6.94 13.38 17.88
C LEU A 33 6.67 11.87 17.78
N CYS A 34 7.53 11.02 18.35
CA CYS A 34 7.31 9.57 18.42
C CYS A 34 6.02 9.21 19.16
N SER A 35 5.73 9.94 20.25
CA SER A 35 4.49 9.75 21.02
C SER A 35 3.26 10.11 20.18
N GLU A 36 3.32 11.18 19.40
CA GLU A 36 2.23 11.60 18.51
C GLU A 36 2.01 10.61 17.36
N VAL A 37 3.09 10.08 16.78
CA VAL A 37 3.03 9.02 15.77
C VAL A 37 2.37 7.76 16.33
N SER A 38 2.85 7.26 17.48
CA SER A 38 2.30 6.09 18.15
C SER A 38 0.82 6.29 18.49
N ARG A 39 0.46 7.45 19.04
CA ARG A 39 -0.93 7.81 19.37
C ARG A 39 -1.81 7.81 18.12
N THR A 40 -1.36 8.45 17.05
CA THR A 40 -2.14 8.58 15.80
C THR A 40 -2.35 7.21 15.14
N LEU A 41 -1.32 6.36 15.09
CA LEU A 41 -1.44 5.00 14.57
C LEU A 41 -2.38 4.13 15.40
N ARG A 42 -2.29 4.19 16.73
CA ARG A 42 -3.17 3.44 17.62
C ARG A 42 -4.63 3.87 17.49
N GLU A 43 -4.89 5.17 17.39
CA GLU A 43 -6.25 5.71 17.32
C GLU A 43 -6.89 5.56 15.94
N THR A 44 -6.09 5.63 14.87
CA THR A 44 -6.61 5.79 13.50
C THR A 44 -6.17 4.72 12.52
N GLY A 45 -5.09 4.00 12.80
CA GLY A 45 -4.45 3.08 11.85
C GLY A 45 -3.83 3.76 10.63
N ALA A 46 -3.69 5.10 10.65
CA ALA A 46 -3.20 5.90 9.53
C ALA A 46 -2.22 6.99 10.00
N LEU A 47 -1.34 7.42 9.11
CA LEU A 47 -0.48 8.59 9.30
C LEU A 47 -0.48 9.43 8.03
N LEU A 48 -0.42 10.74 8.21
CA LEU A 48 -0.10 11.67 7.15
C LEU A 48 1.32 12.17 7.37
N VAL A 49 2.20 11.93 6.39
CA VAL A 49 3.64 12.16 6.54
C VAL A 49 4.09 13.21 5.53
N LYS A 50 4.89 14.18 5.99
CA LYS A 50 5.61 15.12 5.14
C LYS A 50 7.08 14.71 5.13
N ASP A 51 7.55 14.22 3.99
CA ASP A 51 8.93 13.81 3.80
C ASP A 51 9.70 14.88 2.99
N PRO A 52 10.72 15.55 3.55
CA PRO A 52 11.50 16.54 2.82
C PRO A 52 12.36 15.93 1.68
N ARG A 53 12.47 14.60 1.60
CA ARG A 53 13.16 13.89 0.52
C ARG A 53 12.28 13.64 -0.71
N CYS A 54 10.99 13.99 -0.64
CA CYS A 54 10.03 13.81 -1.73
C CYS A 54 9.67 15.19 -2.31
N THR A 55 10.07 15.45 -3.55
CA THR A 55 9.72 16.69 -4.24
C THR A 55 8.47 16.51 -5.09
N ALA A 56 7.82 17.61 -5.47
CA ALA A 56 6.75 17.57 -6.47
C ALA A 56 7.26 17.04 -7.83
N GLU A 57 8.49 17.40 -8.19
CA GLU A 57 9.14 16.93 -9.42
C GLU A 57 9.34 15.40 -9.46
N ASP A 58 9.67 14.78 -8.31
CA ASP A 58 9.73 13.31 -8.23
C ASP A 58 8.38 12.65 -8.52
N ASN A 59 7.31 13.25 -8.00
CA ASN A 59 5.94 12.79 -8.24
C ASN A 59 5.54 13.00 -9.71
N ASP A 60 5.84 14.16 -10.28
CA ASP A 60 5.50 14.49 -11.67
C ASP A 60 6.22 13.55 -12.64
N ARG A 61 7.52 13.28 -12.42
CA ARG A 61 8.27 12.30 -13.22
C ARG A 61 7.65 10.90 -13.19
N PHE A 62 7.21 10.45 -12.01
CA PHE A 62 6.52 9.17 -11.87
C PHE A 62 5.18 9.17 -12.61
N LEU A 63 4.36 10.20 -12.40
CA LEU A 63 3.03 10.30 -13.02
C LEU A 63 3.12 10.40 -14.54
N ASP A 64 4.01 11.24 -15.08
CA ASP A 64 4.22 11.39 -16.52
C ASP A 64 4.57 10.06 -17.20
N MET A 65 5.41 9.24 -16.56
CA MET A 65 5.77 7.92 -17.07
C MET A 65 4.58 6.96 -17.04
N MET A 66 3.84 6.93 -15.92
CA MET A 66 2.66 6.07 -15.79
C MET A 66 1.55 6.47 -16.76
N GLU A 67 1.37 7.77 -16.99
CA GLU A 67 0.40 8.29 -17.95
C GLU A 67 0.74 7.84 -19.37
N LYS A 68 1.99 8.05 -19.81
CA LYS A 68 2.48 7.55 -21.12
C LYS A 68 2.30 6.04 -21.27
N TYR A 69 2.54 5.26 -20.22
CA TYR A 69 2.32 3.81 -20.27
C TYR A 69 0.85 3.45 -20.43
N PHE A 70 -0.04 4.05 -19.65
CA PHE A 70 -1.46 3.72 -19.71
C PHE A 70 -2.17 4.27 -20.96
N GLU A 71 -1.59 5.27 -21.63
CA GLU A 71 -2.00 5.75 -22.96
C GLU A 71 -1.72 4.72 -24.07
N MET A 72 -0.83 3.75 -23.83
CA MET A 72 -0.53 2.72 -24.82
C MET A 72 -1.76 1.86 -25.14
N PRO A 73 -1.88 1.33 -26.38
CA PRO A 73 -2.98 0.46 -26.76
C PRO A 73 -3.15 -0.74 -25.83
N ASP A 74 -4.38 -1.20 -25.65
CA ASP A 74 -4.67 -2.32 -24.76
C ASP A 74 -3.87 -3.58 -25.13
N ASP A 75 -3.72 -3.89 -26.42
CA ASP A 75 -2.90 -5.03 -26.87
C ASP A 75 -1.41 -4.89 -26.52
N PHE A 76 -0.92 -3.66 -26.37
CA PHE A 76 0.41 -3.44 -25.82
C PHE A 76 0.43 -3.74 -24.33
N LYS A 77 -0.48 -3.15 -23.55
CA LYS A 77 -0.52 -3.31 -22.09
C LYS A 77 -0.72 -4.78 -21.70
N ARG A 78 -1.64 -5.48 -22.37
CA ARG A 78 -1.99 -6.88 -22.09
C ARG A 78 -0.80 -7.86 -22.24
N ARG A 79 0.22 -7.52 -23.04
CA ARG A 79 1.46 -8.31 -23.13
C ARG A 79 2.26 -8.35 -21.82
N GLN A 80 2.02 -7.42 -20.90
CA GLN A 80 2.65 -7.36 -19.59
C GLN A 80 1.83 -8.08 -18.50
N GLU A 81 0.70 -8.70 -18.82
CA GLU A 81 -0.06 -9.50 -17.85
C GLU A 81 0.74 -10.73 -17.39
N ARG A 82 0.61 -11.10 -16.11
CA ARG A 82 1.08 -12.39 -15.58
C ARG A 82 -0.02 -13.08 -14.77
N PRO A 83 -1.06 -13.61 -15.42
CA PRO A 83 -2.20 -14.23 -14.72
C PRO A 83 -1.78 -15.44 -13.87
N HIS A 84 -0.80 -16.21 -14.36
CA HIS A 84 -0.22 -17.36 -13.65
C HIS A 84 0.57 -16.99 -12.38
N LEU A 85 0.86 -15.70 -12.18
CA LEU A 85 1.48 -15.15 -10.97
C LEU A 85 0.48 -14.34 -10.16
N HIS A 86 -0.82 -14.60 -10.31
CA HIS A 86 -1.88 -13.91 -9.56
C HIS A 86 -1.83 -12.39 -9.72
N TYR A 87 -1.36 -11.91 -10.88
CA TYR A 87 -1.14 -10.49 -11.19
C TYR A 87 -0.26 -9.75 -10.17
N GLN A 88 0.65 -10.47 -9.49
CA GLN A 88 1.57 -9.92 -8.50
C GLN A 88 2.79 -9.19 -9.10
N VAL A 89 2.89 -9.16 -10.43
CA VAL A 89 3.84 -8.38 -11.23
C VAL A 89 3.20 -8.01 -12.56
N GLY A 90 3.56 -6.85 -13.11
CA GLY A 90 3.05 -6.38 -14.40
C GLY A 90 1.64 -5.81 -14.31
N VAL A 91 0.91 -5.80 -15.42
CA VAL A 91 -0.40 -5.14 -15.49
C VAL A 91 -1.55 -6.07 -15.10
N THR A 92 -2.54 -5.52 -14.40
CA THR A 92 -3.86 -6.10 -14.16
C THR A 92 -4.89 -5.22 -14.90
N PRO A 93 -5.60 -5.75 -15.90
CA PRO A 93 -6.62 -4.98 -16.60
C PRO A 93 -7.88 -4.84 -15.75
N GLU A 94 -8.78 -3.96 -16.21
CA GLU A 94 -10.13 -3.83 -15.65
C GLU A 94 -10.88 -5.17 -15.62
N GLY A 95 -11.79 -5.32 -14.67
CA GLY A 95 -12.68 -6.47 -14.59
C GLY A 95 -12.11 -7.69 -13.87
N VAL A 96 -10.82 -7.69 -13.53
CA VAL A 96 -10.13 -8.85 -12.92
C VAL A 96 -10.29 -8.90 -11.40
N GLU A 97 -10.14 -7.77 -10.71
CA GLU A 97 -10.21 -7.69 -9.25
C GLU A 97 -11.65 -7.47 -8.78
N VAL A 98 -12.08 -8.21 -7.76
CA VAL A 98 -13.39 -8.01 -7.13
C VAL A 98 -13.19 -7.27 -5.81
N PRO A 99 -13.84 -6.11 -5.60
CA PRO A 99 -13.76 -5.39 -4.33
C PRO A 99 -14.16 -6.25 -3.14
N ARG A 100 -13.40 -6.20 -2.03
CA ARG A 100 -13.72 -6.94 -0.79
C ARG A 100 -15.12 -6.66 -0.29
N SER A 101 -15.62 -5.43 -0.45
CA SER A 101 -16.97 -5.05 -0.04
C SER A 101 -18.08 -5.85 -0.74
N LEU A 102 -17.79 -6.54 -1.85
CA LEU A 102 -18.74 -7.42 -2.54
C LEU A 102 -18.70 -8.88 -2.08
N VAL A 103 -17.60 -9.33 -1.48
CA VAL A 103 -17.38 -10.76 -1.17
C VAL A 103 -17.19 -11.05 0.32
N ASP A 104 -16.77 -10.06 1.10
CA ASP A 104 -16.49 -10.20 2.52
C ASP A 104 -17.72 -9.80 3.36
N ALA A 105 -18.32 -10.79 4.04
CA ALA A 105 -19.54 -10.60 4.82
C ALA A 105 -19.35 -9.70 6.05
N GLU A 106 -18.17 -9.72 6.68
CA GLU A 106 -17.86 -8.88 7.84
C GLU A 106 -17.73 -7.42 7.41
N MET A 107 -17.05 -7.17 6.30
CA MET A 107 -16.95 -5.85 5.69
C MET A 107 -18.33 -5.32 5.29
N GLN A 108 -19.17 -6.14 4.67
CA GLN A 108 -20.53 -5.75 4.31
C GLN A 108 -21.35 -5.33 5.52
N GLU A 109 -21.26 -6.05 6.63
CA GLU A 109 -21.98 -5.70 7.85
C GLU A 109 -21.45 -4.40 8.46
N LYS A 110 -20.12 -4.21 8.45
CA LYS A 110 -19.49 -2.96 8.89
C LYS A 110 -20.00 -1.77 8.06
N LEU A 111 -20.06 -1.89 6.74
CA LEU A 111 -20.59 -0.84 5.84
C LEU A 111 -22.08 -0.56 6.08
N ARG A 112 -22.90 -1.58 6.38
CA ARG A 112 -24.33 -1.39 6.72
C ARG A 112 -24.54 -0.66 8.04
N SER A 113 -23.63 -0.86 8.99
CA SER A 113 -23.69 -0.23 10.31
C SER A 113 -23.29 1.26 10.31
N MET A 114 -22.71 1.77 9.23
CA MET A 114 -22.27 3.16 9.14
C MET A 114 -23.43 4.16 9.07
N PRO A 115 -23.29 5.38 9.62
CA PRO A 115 -24.25 6.44 9.41
C PRO A 115 -24.46 6.70 7.91
N LYS A 116 -25.71 6.91 7.48
CA LYS A 116 -26.06 7.06 6.06
C LYS A 116 -25.25 8.13 5.33
N GLU A 117 -24.89 9.21 6.01
CA GLU A 117 -24.08 10.31 5.46
C GLU A 117 -22.62 9.92 5.18
N PHE A 118 -22.13 8.83 5.78
CA PHE A 118 -20.78 8.28 5.59
C PHE A 118 -20.79 6.90 4.92
N GLN A 119 -21.97 6.38 4.59
CA GLN A 119 -22.09 5.08 3.96
C GLN A 119 -21.63 5.15 2.50
N PRO A 120 -20.66 4.33 2.08
CA PRO A 120 -20.19 4.34 0.71
C PRO A 120 -21.25 3.81 -0.26
N SER A 121 -21.14 4.22 -1.52
CA SER A 121 -21.89 3.56 -2.60
C SER A 121 -21.36 2.16 -2.80
N THR A 122 -22.25 1.16 -2.82
CA THR A 122 -21.85 -0.23 -3.08
C THR A 122 -21.45 -0.38 -4.55
N PRO A 123 -20.26 -0.94 -4.85
CA PRO A 123 -19.88 -1.25 -6.23
C PRO A 123 -20.87 -2.23 -6.87
N SER A 124 -21.03 -2.15 -8.19
CA SER A 124 -21.97 -3.02 -8.94
C SER A 124 -21.29 -4.22 -9.61
N GLY A 125 -19.97 -4.32 -9.55
CA GLY A 125 -19.21 -5.37 -10.22
C GLY A 125 -17.71 -5.30 -9.93
N PRO A 126 -16.90 -6.06 -10.70
CA PRO A 126 -15.45 -6.02 -10.63
C PRO A 126 -14.89 -4.61 -10.88
N ASP A 127 -13.68 -4.37 -10.39
CA ASP A 127 -13.04 -3.06 -10.43
C ASP A 127 -12.73 -2.63 -11.88
N PRO A 128 -13.19 -1.44 -12.32
CA PRO A 128 -12.93 -0.95 -13.67
C PRO A 128 -11.52 -0.35 -13.85
N LYS A 129 -10.69 -0.31 -12.80
CA LYS A 129 -9.35 0.27 -12.88
C LYS A 129 -8.36 -0.70 -13.52
N TRP A 130 -7.40 -0.14 -14.23
CA TRP A 130 -6.15 -0.82 -14.52
C TRP A 130 -5.16 -0.61 -13.37
N ARG A 131 -4.38 -1.65 -13.04
CA ARG A 131 -3.31 -1.58 -12.03
C ARG A 131 -2.00 -2.07 -12.63
N TYR A 132 -0.89 -1.48 -12.24
CA TYR A 132 0.44 -2.05 -12.48
C TYR A 132 1.09 -2.42 -11.15
N MET A 133 1.56 -3.66 -11.04
CA MET A 133 2.25 -4.15 -9.85
C MET A 133 3.75 -4.19 -10.09
N TRP A 134 4.49 -3.46 -9.26
CA TRP A 134 5.95 -3.38 -9.29
C TRP A 134 6.54 -3.82 -7.95
N ARG A 135 7.66 -4.54 -8.01
CA ARG A 135 8.38 -5.03 -6.84
C ARG A 135 9.62 -4.17 -6.64
N VAL A 136 9.64 -3.41 -5.56
CA VAL A 136 10.77 -2.54 -5.19
C VAL A 136 11.72 -3.31 -4.29
N GLY A 137 13.02 -3.20 -4.54
CA GLY A 137 14.06 -3.74 -3.66
C GLY A 137 14.63 -5.11 -4.07
N PRO A 138 15.76 -5.51 -3.48
CA PRO A 138 16.42 -6.77 -3.80
C PRO A 138 15.52 -7.98 -3.52
N ARG A 139 15.69 -9.05 -4.29
CA ARG A 139 14.99 -10.33 -4.10
C ARG A 139 15.89 -11.34 -3.37
N PRO A 140 15.37 -12.15 -2.44
CA PRO A 140 16.11 -13.29 -1.91
C PRO A 140 16.51 -14.26 -3.03
N SER A 141 17.73 -14.77 -2.97
CA SER A 141 18.27 -15.74 -3.94
C SER A 141 17.67 -17.14 -3.78
N ASP A 142 17.23 -17.49 -2.57
CA ASP A 142 16.53 -18.73 -2.27
C ASP A 142 15.29 -18.41 -1.41
N THR A 143 14.13 -18.86 -1.86
CA THR A 143 12.86 -18.65 -1.15
C THR A 143 11.85 -19.71 -1.53
N ARG A 144 11.00 -20.08 -0.56
CA ARG A 144 9.87 -20.98 -0.80
C ARG A 144 8.69 -20.28 -1.49
N PHE A 145 8.67 -18.94 -1.51
CA PHE A 145 7.59 -18.12 -2.09
C PHE A 145 7.93 -17.62 -3.49
N LYS A 146 8.19 -18.54 -4.42
CA LYS A 146 8.71 -18.22 -5.77
C LYS A 146 7.81 -17.24 -6.55
N GLU A 147 6.49 -17.37 -6.44
CA GLU A 147 5.54 -16.48 -7.11
C GLU A 147 5.68 -15.04 -6.59
N LEU A 148 5.74 -14.87 -5.25
CA LEU A 148 5.96 -13.56 -4.60
C LEU A 148 7.38 -13.00 -4.86
N ASN A 149 8.30 -13.84 -5.34
CA ASN A 149 9.67 -13.50 -5.68
C ASN A 149 9.91 -13.36 -7.19
N SER A 150 8.85 -13.34 -8.00
CA SER A 150 8.98 -13.28 -9.46
C SER A 150 9.63 -11.98 -9.93
N GLU A 151 10.39 -12.07 -11.02
CA GLU A 151 11.03 -10.91 -11.64
C GLU A 151 9.98 -9.88 -12.08
N PRO A 152 10.23 -8.58 -11.88
CA PRO A 152 9.31 -7.54 -12.29
C PRO A 152 9.24 -7.45 -13.81
N VAL A 153 8.08 -7.03 -14.32
CA VAL A 153 7.89 -6.82 -15.76
C VAL A 153 8.29 -5.39 -16.11
N ILE A 154 9.19 -5.23 -17.08
CA ILE A 154 9.57 -3.93 -17.66
C ILE A 154 8.87 -3.81 -19.03
N PRO A 155 8.02 -2.80 -19.26
CA PRO A 155 7.40 -2.58 -20.56
C PRO A 155 8.43 -2.24 -21.63
N GLU A 156 8.29 -2.82 -22.82
CA GLU A 156 9.14 -2.49 -23.97
C GLU A 156 8.96 -1.01 -24.35
N GLY A 157 10.05 -0.30 -24.62
CA GLY A 157 10.01 1.13 -24.97
C GLY A 157 10.05 2.09 -23.77
N PHE A 158 10.17 1.59 -22.54
CA PHE A 158 10.30 2.38 -21.31
C PHE A 158 11.64 2.08 -20.61
N PRO A 159 12.79 2.52 -21.16
CA PRO A 159 14.11 2.25 -20.56
C PRO A 159 14.28 2.80 -19.14
N GLU A 160 13.55 3.87 -18.79
CA GLU A 160 13.57 4.54 -17.48
C GLU A 160 12.67 3.87 -16.42
N TRP A 161 11.92 2.82 -16.80
CA TRP A 161 10.85 2.25 -15.97
C TRP A 161 11.35 1.81 -14.60
N GLN A 162 12.38 0.98 -14.58
CA GLN A 162 12.92 0.44 -13.33
C GLN A 162 13.44 1.54 -12.42
N GLU A 163 14.24 2.47 -12.94
CA GLU A 163 14.80 3.58 -12.15
C GLU A 163 13.68 4.44 -11.53
N THR A 164 12.65 4.78 -12.33
CA THR A 164 11.55 5.63 -11.90
C THR A 164 10.66 4.94 -10.86
N MET A 165 10.30 3.67 -11.11
CA MET A 165 9.48 2.88 -10.19
C MET A 165 10.23 2.61 -8.87
N ASP A 166 11.52 2.28 -8.92
CA ASP A 166 12.33 2.04 -7.72
C ASP A 166 12.55 3.33 -6.93
N SER A 167 12.88 4.45 -7.59
CA SER A 167 13.06 5.76 -6.95
C SER A 167 11.81 6.17 -6.17
N TRP A 168 10.63 6.08 -6.79
CA TRP A 168 9.35 6.37 -6.14
C TRP A 168 9.04 5.36 -5.03
N GLY A 169 9.29 4.07 -5.31
CA GLY A 169 9.11 2.96 -4.37
C GLY A 169 9.90 3.10 -3.07
N TYR A 170 11.20 3.39 -3.16
CA TYR A 170 12.06 3.53 -1.99
C TYR A 170 11.68 4.72 -1.09
N LYS A 171 11.15 5.79 -1.68
CA LYS A 171 10.57 6.92 -0.92
C LYS A 171 9.39 6.46 -0.08
N MET A 172 8.52 5.61 -0.62
CA MET A 172 7.38 5.05 0.11
C MET A 172 7.79 3.97 1.13
N ILE A 173 8.77 3.11 0.82
CA ILE A 173 9.27 2.05 1.74
C ILE A 173 9.82 2.67 3.02
N SER A 174 10.49 3.82 2.90
CA SER A 174 11.09 4.53 4.03
C SER A 174 10.09 4.95 5.12
N ALA A 175 8.79 4.70 4.95
CA ALA A 175 7.73 5.17 5.83
C ALA A 175 6.93 4.08 6.58
N ILE A 176 7.02 2.76 6.30
CA ILE A 176 5.93 1.82 6.73
C ILE A 176 6.38 0.37 7.04
N GLU A 177 5.89 -0.20 8.16
CA GLU A 177 5.15 -1.50 8.34
C GLU A 177 5.09 -1.93 9.83
N ILE A 178 3.90 -2.13 10.45
CA ILE A 178 3.81 -2.26 11.93
C ILE A 178 2.70 -3.13 12.57
N GLU A 179 1.56 -3.44 11.93
CA GLU A 179 0.40 -4.02 12.66
C GLU A 179 0.72 -5.38 13.33
N TRP A 180 1.20 -6.35 12.56
CA TRP A 180 1.47 -7.70 13.08
C TRP A 180 2.58 -7.70 14.13
N LEU A 181 3.56 -6.80 13.98
CA LEU A 181 4.68 -6.64 14.91
C LEU A 181 4.25 -6.03 16.24
N THR A 182 3.12 -5.31 16.27
CA THR A 182 2.59 -4.60 17.45
C THR A 182 1.40 -5.32 18.10
N ALA A 183 1.11 -6.57 17.73
CA ALA A 183 -0.03 -7.35 18.25
C ALA A 183 -1.38 -6.60 18.18
N GLY A 184 -1.58 -5.82 17.11
CA GLY A 184 -2.81 -5.05 16.90
C GLY A 184 -2.92 -3.80 17.76
N GLU A 185 -1.86 -3.36 18.47
CA GLU A 185 -1.86 -2.04 19.10
C GLU A 185 -1.87 -0.92 18.04
N CYS A 186 -1.17 -1.12 16.92
CA CYS A 186 -1.44 -0.38 15.70
C CYS A 186 -2.30 -1.26 14.79
N ILE A 187 -3.51 -0.81 14.47
CA ILE A 187 -4.44 -1.55 13.61
C ILE A 187 -4.28 -1.13 12.14
N ALA A 188 -4.54 -2.04 11.20
CA ALA A 188 -4.78 -1.63 9.81
C ALA A 188 -6.09 -0.85 9.72
N GLY A 189 -5.97 0.45 9.45
CA GLY A 189 -7.12 1.31 9.21
C GLY A 189 -7.88 0.88 7.96
N MET A 190 -9.20 0.67 8.08
CA MET A 190 -10.06 0.49 6.91
C MET A 190 -10.10 1.80 6.11
N HIS A 191 -9.78 1.71 4.83
CA HIS A 191 -9.82 2.82 3.90
C HIS A 191 -10.49 2.37 2.60
N GLU A 192 -11.35 3.23 2.06
CA GLU A 192 -12.02 3.01 0.78
C GLU A 192 -12.00 4.31 -0.01
N VAL A 193 -11.85 4.19 -1.32
CA VAL A 193 -11.99 5.33 -2.23
C VAL A 193 -13.46 5.41 -2.63
N VAL A 194 -14.12 6.48 -2.20
CA VAL A 194 -15.54 6.72 -2.49
C VAL A 194 -15.72 7.88 -3.46
N VAL A 195 -16.74 7.78 -4.31
CA VAL A 195 -17.22 8.91 -5.12
C VAL A 195 -18.27 9.64 -4.31
N THR A 196 -18.02 10.92 -4.03
CA THR A 196 -18.95 11.81 -3.33
C THR A 196 -19.50 12.86 -4.30
N ASP A 197 -20.53 13.61 -3.89
CA ASP A 197 -21.01 14.77 -4.68
C ASP A 197 -19.89 15.76 -5.00
N ARG A 198 -18.97 15.99 -4.05
CA ARG A 198 -17.78 16.84 -4.28
C ARG A 198 -16.86 16.26 -5.35
N THR A 199 -16.71 14.95 -5.40
CA THR A 199 -15.94 14.26 -6.45
C THR A 199 -16.60 14.49 -7.81
N ILE A 200 -17.92 14.37 -7.89
CA ILE A 200 -18.70 14.61 -9.11
C ILE A 200 -18.56 16.06 -9.56
N ASP A 201 -18.63 17.02 -8.64
CA ASP A 201 -18.48 18.43 -8.97
C ASP A 201 -17.06 18.77 -9.45
N ALA A 202 -16.03 18.16 -8.85
CA ALA A 202 -14.65 18.29 -9.32
C ALA A 202 -14.47 17.72 -10.75
N ILE A 203 -15.11 16.60 -11.06
CA ILE A 203 -15.10 16.00 -12.42
C ILE A 203 -15.79 16.93 -13.42
N LYS A 204 -16.97 17.47 -13.10
CA LYS A 204 -17.69 18.43 -13.96
C LYS A 204 -16.83 19.65 -14.25
N LEU A 205 -16.25 20.25 -13.21
CA LEU A 205 -15.37 21.41 -13.35
C LEU A 205 -14.15 21.11 -14.23
N ALA A 206 -13.49 19.96 -14.03
CA ALA A 206 -12.36 19.55 -14.86
C ALA A 206 -12.78 19.37 -16.33
N SER A 207 -13.95 18.77 -16.57
CA SER A 207 -14.51 18.60 -17.91
C SER A 207 -14.83 19.93 -18.59
N GLU A 208 -15.43 20.88 -17.88
CA GLU A 208 -15.72 22.24 -18.38
C GLU A 208 -14.44 23.00 -18.74
N GLN A 209 -13.36 22.73 -18.02
CA GLN A 209 -12.04 23.32 -18.23
C GLN A 209 -11.19 22.54 -19.26
N ASN A 210 -11.74 21.50 -19.89
CA ASN A 210 -11.02 20.63 -20.82
C ASN A 210 -9.71 20.06 -20.23
N ARG A 211 -9.73 19.75 -18.92
CA ARG A 211 -8.63 19.08 -18.20
C ARG A 211 -8.79 17.56 -18.26
N SER A 212 -7.67 16.85 -18.09
CA SER A 212 -7.69 15.39 -17.92
C SER A 212 -8.62 14.98 -16.78
N LEU A 213 -9.40 13.93 -17.02
CA LEU A 213 -10.27 13.30 -16.03
C LEU A 213 -9.61 12.07 -15.38
N TRP A 214 -8.35 11.77 -15.73
CA TRP A 214 -7.63 10.65 -15.16
C TRP A 214 -7.41 10.87 -13.66
N ARG A 215 -7.67 9.81 -12.91
CA ARG A 215 -7.35 9.75 -11.49
C ARG A 215 -6.30 8.67 -11.29
N VAL A 216 -5.06 9.10 -11.13
CA VAL A 216 -3.93 8.20 -10.86
C VAL A 216 -3.75 8.05 -9.34
N SER A 217 -3.47 6.84 -8.89
CA SER A 217 -3.06 6.56 -7.52
C SER A 217 -1.88 5.61 -7.54
N SER A 218 -0.81 5.96 -6.83
CA SER A 218 0.35 5.11 -6.62
C SER A 218 0.32 4.63 -5.18
N THR A 219 0.17 3.33 -5.00
CA THR A 219 0.10 2.69 -3.68
C THR A 219 1.28 1.76 -3.53
N LEU A 220 2.03 1.89 -2.45
CA LEU A 220 3.05 0.92 -2.07
C LEU A 220 2.52 0.02 -0.95
N PHE A 221 2.63 -1.28 -1.16
CA PHE A 221 2.48 -2.26 -0.10
C PHE A 221 3.89 -2.71 0.33
N ALA A 222 4.32 -2.23 1.49
CA ALA A 222 5.53 -2.70 2.15
C ALA A 222 5.18 -3.95 2.95
N HIS A 223 6.00 -5.00 2.80
CA HIS A 223 5.83 -6.27 3.49
C HIS A 223 7.17 -6.74 4.06
N ILE A 224 7.10 -7.36 5.24
CA ILE A 224 8.20 -8.10 5.82
C ILE A 224 8.58 -9.23 4.85
N ALA A 225 9.88 -9.51 4.74
CA ALA A 225 10.41 -10.54 3.86
C ALA A 225 9.63 -11.85 4.02
N SER A 226 9.22 -12.47 2.92
CA SER A 226 8.25 -13.59 2.93
C SER A 226 8.67 -14.76 3.82
N ASP A 227 9.97 -15.05 3.89
CA ASP A 227 10.55 -16.13 4.70
C ASP A 227 10.72 -15.78 6.18
N ALA A 228 10.53 -14.51 6.57
CA ALA A 228 10.59 -14.10 7.96
C ALA A 228 9.30 -14.48 8.70
N VAL A 229 9.47 -14.85 9.97
CA VAL A 229 8.37 -15.22 10.86
C VAL A 229 7.81 -13.96 11.51
N LEU A 230 6.55 -13.67 11.20
CA LEU A 230 5.73 -12.66 11.86
C LEU A 230 5.30 -13.17 13.24
N LYS A 231 5.55 -12.38 14.29
CA LYS A 231 5.08 -12.62 15.66
C LYS A 231 5.09 -11.31 16.46
N PRO A 232 4.26 -11.18 17.51
CA PRO A 232 4.33 -10.04 18.44
C PRO A 232 5.76 -9.77 18.94
N LEU A 233 6.19 -8.51 18.90
CA LEU A 233 7.52 -8.09 19.33
C LEU A 233 7.53 -7.65 20.79
N SER A 234 8.61 -7.97 21.53
CA SER A 234 8.89 -7.40 22.86
C SER A 234 7.67 -7.48 23.79
N HIS A 235 7.33 -6.39 24.49
CA HIS A 235 6.18 -6.27 25.38
C HIS A 235 4.82 -6.51 24.71
N PHE A 236 4.71 -6.42 23.38
CA PHE A 236 3.46 -6.77 22.69
C PHE A 236 3.15 -8.26 22.77
N ALA A 237 4.16 -9.12 23.00
CA ALA A 237 3.94 -10.54 23.25
C ALA A 237 3.20 -10.81 24.57
N ASP A 238 3.24 -9.87 25.52
CA ASP A 238 2.53 -9.95 26.79
C ASP A 238 1.08 -9.40 26.69
N SER A 239 0.69 -8.89 25.52
CA SER A 239 -0.68 -8.39 25.28
C SER A 239 -1.72 -9.50 25.46
N PRO A 240 -2.88 -9.24 26.07
CA PRO A 240 -4.00 -10.19 26.10
C PRO A 240 -4.45 -10.65 24.70
N LEU A 241 -4.21 -9.82 23.68
CA LEU A 241 -4.55 -10.11 22.29
C LEU A 241 -3.46 -10.92 21.56
N ALA A 242 -2.27 -11.12 22.13
CA ALA A 242 -1.16 -11.81 21.46
C ALA A 242 -1.55 -13.22 20.99
N SER A 243 -2.45 -13.89 21.71
CA SER A 243 -2.99 -15.20 21.33
C SER A 243 -3.71 -15.23 19.97
N LYS A 244 -4.19 -14.08 19.47
CA LYS A 244 -4.82 -13.93 18.15
C LYS A 244 -3.81 -13.79 17.01
N TYR A 245 -2.54 -13.54 17.32
CA TYR A 245 -1.47 -13.31 16.35
C TYR A 245 -0.40 -14.40 16.48
N PRO A 246 -0.73 -15.66 16.13
CA PRO A 246 0.23 -16.77 16.20
C PRO A 246 1.42 -16.52 15.26
N ALA A 247 2.54 -17.16 15.57
CA ALA A 247 3.70 -17.11 14.71
C ALA A 247 3.38 -17.72 13.34
N MET A 248 3.61 -16.97 12.26
CA MET A 248 3.43 -17.43 10.88
C MET A 248 4.44 -16.75 9.97
N CYS A 249 4.76 -17.34 8.82
CA CYS A 249 5.64 -16.65 7.88
C CYS A 249 4.89 -15.56 7.12
N ALA A 250 5.57 -14.46 6.82
CA ALA A 250 4.97 -13.32 6.14
C ALA A 250 4.38 -13.69 4.77
N GLY A 251 5.05 -14.56 4.01
CA GLY A 251 4.53 -15.02 2.72
C GLY A 251 3.24 -15.84 2.82
N GLU A 252 3.08 -16.62 3.91
CA GLU A 252 1.84 -17.37 4.16
C GLU A 252 0.69 -16.42 4.48
N PHE A 253 0.97 -15.35 5.24
CA PHE A 253 -0.01 -14.31 5.55
C PHE A 253 -0.48 -13.60 4.26
N VAL A 254 0.46 -13.15 3.43
CA VAL A 254 0.15 -12.50 2.14
C VAL A 254 -0.69 -13.43 1.25
N GLU A 255 -0.33 -14.70 1.18
CA GLU A 255 -1.08 -15.69 0.41
C GLU A 255 -2.54 -15.88 0.90
N GLN A 256 -2.78 -15.80 2.21
CA GLN A 256 -4.13 -15.85 2.78
C GLN A 256 -4.94 -14.61 2.40
N GLU A 257 -4.34 -13.42 2.51
CA GLU A 257 -4.99 -12.16 2.12
C GLU A 257 -5.33 -12.12 0.62
N LEU A 258 -4.46 -12.65 -0.24
CA LEU A 258 -4.72 -12.74 -1.69
C LEU A 258 -5.86 -13.70 -2.03
N ALA A 259 -6.07 -14.74 -1.22
CA ALA A 259 -7.18 -15.68 -1.42
C ALA A 259 -8.55 -15.03 -1.13
N VAL A 260 -8.63 -14.14 -0.13
CA VAL A 260 -9.87 -13.43 0.22
C VAL A 260 -10.39 -12.56 -0.93
N ILE A 261 -9.50 -12.02 -1.76
CA ILE A 261 -9.84 -11.19 -2.93
C ILE A 261 -9.85 -11.96 -4.25
N ASN A 262 -9.93 -13.28 -4.20
CA ASN A 262 -10.02 -14.16 -5.37
C ASN A 262 -8.85 -14.01 -6.36
N LEU A 263 -7.69 -13.50 -5.90
CA LEU A 263 -6.48 -13.43 -6.73
C LEU A 263 -5.69 -14.73 -6.68
N LYS A 264 -5.79 -15.51 -5.60
CA LYS A 264 -5.25 -16.87 -5.51
C LYS A 264 -6.32 -17.88 -5.94
N GLY A 265 -6.08 -18.56 -7.05
CA GLY A 265 -6.98 -19.62 -7.53
C GLY A 265 -7.15 -20.74 -6.50
N ASN A 266 -8.35 -21.31 -6.41
CA ASN A 266 -8.57 -22.53 -5.63
C ASN A 266 -7.58 -23.60 -6.10
N LYS A 267 -6.85 -24.22 -5.17
CA LYS A 267 -6.11 -25.45 -5.45
C LYS A 267 -7.13 -26.55 -5.78
N GLY A 268 -7.52 -26.62 -7.05
CA GLY A 268 -8.44 -27.62 -7.58
C GLY A 268 -8.41 -27.56 -9.10
N GLU A 269 -7.93 -28.65 -9.69
CA GLU A 269 -7.84 -28.94 -11.14
C GLU A 269 -6.58 -28.42 -11.86
N ALA A 270 -5.46 -29.09 -11.52
CA ALA A 270 -4.52 -29.57 -12.53
C ALA A 270 -4.98 -30.95 -13.02
#